data_AF-A0A9W9N2E0-F1
#
_entry.id   AF-A0A9W9N2E0-F1
#
_cell.length_a   1.000
_cell.length_b   1.000
_cell.length_c   1.000
_cell.angle_alpha   90.00
_cell.angle_beta   90.00
_cell.angle_gamma   90.00
#
_symmetry.space_group_name_H-M   'P 1'
#
loop_
_entity.id
_entity.type
_entity.pdbx_description
1 polymer ?
#
loop_
_entity_poly.entity_id
_entity_poly.type
_entity_poly.pdbx_seq_one_letter_code
_entity_poly.pdbx_strand_id
1 'polypeptide(L)'
;MALLLGAAYGASVVARMTLGAIEEYMRTWSSCHKWQQQFPHRKRRAEYECGEGDGIDQMMEPIREAEPGLRGEGSRNSVDWKGIEIDVEWGSALVLARKR
;
A
#
# COMPACT_ATOMS: atom_id res chain seq x y z
N MET A 1 19.31 -9.61 20.09
CA MET A 1 18.32 -10.53 20.67
C MET A 1 17.32 -10.88 19.60
N ALA A 2 17.36 -12.11 19.09
CA ALA A 2 16.36 -12.62 18.16
C ALA A 2 15.17 -13.14 18.96
N LEU A 3 14.00 -12.55 18.76
CA LEU A 3 12.73 -13.13 19.21
C LEU A 3 12.11 -13.86 18.03
N LEU A 4 12.34 -15.17 18.00
CA LEU A 4 11.55 -16.13 17.23
C LEU A 4 10.21 -16.31 17.96
N LEU A 5 9.18 -15.60 17.51
CA LEU A 5 7.80 -15.94 17.85
C LEU A 5 7.25 -16.81 16.73
N GLY A 6 7.09 -18.10 17.05
CA GLY A 6 6.38 -19.04 16.20
C GLY A 6 4.88 -18.75 16.21
N ALA A 7 4.30 -18.75 15.01
CA ALA A 7 2.92 -19.12 14.77
C ALA A 7 2.91 -19.93 13.47
N ALA A 8 2.48 -21.19 13.54
CA ALA A 8 2.20 -21.96 12.33
C ALA A 8 1.11 -21.26 11.52
N TYR A 9 1.19 -21.15 10.18
CA TYR A 9 0.10 -21.10 9.17
C TYR A 9 0.61 -20.49 7.82
N GLY A 10 1.07 -21.33 6.89
CA GLY A 10 1.39 -20.94 5.50
C GLY A 10 2.76 -20.28 5.26
N ALA A 11 3.32 -20.43 4.07
CA ALA A 11 4.47 -19.62 3.65
C ALA A 11 3.99 -18.18 3.43
N SER A 12 4.74 -17.17 3.87
CA SER A 12 4.46 -15.78 3.52
C SER A 12 5.42 -15.29 2.44
N VAL A 13 4.92 -14.39 1.59
CA VAL A 13 5.76 -13.66 0.64
C VAL A 13 6.16 -12.36 1.33
N VAL A 14 7.46 -12.10 1.42
CA VAL A 14 8.00 -10.89 2.05
C VAL A 14 8.74 -10.06 1.02
N ALA A 15 8.65 -8.74 1.14
CA ALA A 15 9.44 -7.80 0.35
C ALA A 15 9.74 -6.54 1.16
N ARG A 16 10.89 -5.92 0.86
CA ARG A 16 11.24 -4.59 1.37
C ARG A 16 11.09 -3.58 0.24
N MET A 17 10.33 -2.52 0.48
CA MET A 17 10.12 -1.45 -0.51
C MET A 17 9.64 -0.17 0.14
N THR A 18 9.68 0.93 -0.62
CA THR A 18 9.16 2.21 -0.14
C THR A 18 7.64 2.24 -0.07
N LEU A 19 7.09 3.07 0.81
CA LEU A 19 5.64 3.36 0.86
C LEU A 19 5.11 3.91 -0.47
N GLY A 20 5.92 4.69 -1.20
CA GLY A 20 5.58 5.13 -2.55
C GLY A 20 5.46 3.96 -3.54
N ALA A 21 6.35 2.96 -3.44
CA ALA A 21 6.25 1.76 -4.28
C ALA A 21 5.00 0.92 -3.94
N ILE A 22 4.62 0.82 -2.66
CA ILE A 22 3.37 0.16 -2.26
C ILE A 22 2.14 0.91 -2.77
N GLU A 23 2.15 2.24 -2.69
CA GLU A 23 1.09 3.09 -3.24
C GLU A 23 0.84 2.78 -4.73
N GLU A 24 1.90 2.65 -5.53
CA GLU A 24 1.77 2.28 -6.95
C GLU A 24 1.37 0.82 -7.15
N TYR A 25 1.93 -0.09 -6.37
CA TYR A 25 1.55 -1.51 -6.43
C TYR A 25 0.04 -1.69 -6.16
N MET A 26 -0.53 -0.97 -5.19
CA MET A 26 -1.96 -1.01 -4.89
C MET A 26 -2.83 -0.52 -6.06
N ARG A 27 -2.35 0.43 -6.87
CA ARG A 27 -3.06 0.86 -8.09
C ARG A 27 -3.10 -0.22 -9.16
N THR A 28 -2.27 -1.26 -9.07
CA THR A 28 -2.34 -2.41 -9.98
C THR A 28 -3.51 -3.36 -9.67
N TRP A 29 -4.18 -3.21 -8.53
CA TRP A 29 -5.27 -4.09 -8.14
C TRP A 29 -6.46 -3.98 -9.10
N SER A 30 -7.07 -5.11 -9.45
CA SER A 30 -8.21 -5.15 -10.36
C SER A 30 -9.42 -4.36 -9.82
N SER A 31 -9.57 -4.28 -8.50
CA SER A 31 -10.58 -3.44 -7.84
C SER A 31 -10.35 -1.95 -8.10
N CYS A 32 -9.10 -1.49 -8.08
CA CYS A 32 -8.75 -0.10 -8.38
C CYS A 32 -9.14 0.25 -9.82
N HIS A 33 -8.76 -0.60 -10.79
CA HIS A 33 -9.12 -0.42 -12.19
C HIS A 33 -10.64 -0.41 -12.43
N LYS A 34 -11.39 -1.34 -11.83
CA LYS A 34 -12.85 -1.36 -11.94
C LYS A 34 -13.51 -0.14 -11.32
N TRP A 35 -13.00 0.32 -10.19
CA TRP A 35 -13.49 1.54 -9.53
C TRP A 35 -13.25 2.78 -10.40
N GLN A 36 -12.05 2.93 -10.98
CA GLN A 36 -11.73 4.07 -11.87
C GLN A 36 -12.65 4.15 -13.10
N GLN A 37 -13.09 3.01 -13.64
CA GLN A 37 -14.05 2.99 -14.75
C GLN A 37 -15.41 3.59 -14.36
N GLN A 38 -15.83 3.42 -13.11
CA GLN A 38 -17.09 4.00 -12.59
C GLN A 38 -16.93 5.48 -12.20
N PHE A 39 -15.71 5.90 -11.85
CA PHE A 39 -15.41 7.26 -11.41
C PHE A 39 -14.27 7.89 -12.24
N PRO A 40 -14.43 8.07 -13.56
CA PRO A 40 -13.34 8.49 -14.46
C PRO A 40 -12.81 9.90 -14.20
N HIS A 41 -13.56 10.73 -13.46
CA HIS A 41 -13.15 12.07 -13.04
C HIS A 41 -12.28 12.06 -11.77
N ARG A 42 -12.30 10.98 -10.99
CA ARG A 42 -11.49 10.82 -9.77
C ARG A 42 -10.10 10.34 -10.16
N LYS A 43 -9.25 11.28 -10.55
CA LYS A 43 -7.88 11.01 -10.96
C LYS A 43 -6.90 11.20 -9.82
N ARG A 44 -5.73 10.57 -9.98
CA ARG A 44 -4.61 10.67 -9.05
C ARG A 44 -4.21 12.14 -8.80
N ARG A 45 -4.02 12.53 -7.53
CA ARG A 45 -3.64 13.91 -7.19
C ARG A 45 -2.31 14.35 -7.81
N ALA A 46 -1.34 13.44 -7.85
CA ALA A 46 0.01 13.72 -8.33
C ALA A 46 0.09 14.08 -9.82
N GLU A 47 -0.89 13.70 -10.64
CA GLU A 47 -0.86 13.93 -12.09
C GLU A 47 -1.58 15.21 -12.53
N TYR A 48 -2.49 15.74 -11.70
CA TYR A 48 -3.45 16.76 -12.17
C TYR A 48 -3.45 18.07 -11.37
N GLU A 49 -2.60 18.22 -10.34
CA GLU A 49 -2.43 19.40 -9.44
C GLU A 49 -3.70 19.97 -8.77
N CYS A 50 -4.89 19.60 -9.23
CA CYS A 50 -6.19 19.87 -8.65
C CYS A 50 -7.11 18.66 -8.89
N GLY A 51 -7.64 18.09 -7.81
CA GLY A 51 -8.48 16.91 -7.88
C GLY A 51 -8.64 16.27 -6.51
N GLU A 52 -9.77 15.60 -6.30
CA GLU A 52 -10.09 14.96 -5.03
C GLU A 52 -9.24 13.70 -4.75
N GLY A 53 -8.45 13.25 -5.73
CA GLY A 53 -7.64 12.04 -5.68
C GLY A 53 -8.40 10.78 -6.07
N ASP A 54 -7.64 9.77 -6.46
CA ASP A 54 -8.17 8.44 -6.69
C ASP A 54 -8.44 7.70 -5.36
N GLY A 55 -8.99 6.48 -5.43
CA GLY A 55 -9.28 5.68 -4.24
C GLY A 55 -8.04 5.35 -3.39
N ILE A 56 -6.85 5.27 -3.99
CA ILE A 56 -5.60 5.03 -3.27
C ILE A 56 -5.17 6.30 -2.54
N ASP A 57 -5.27 7.47 -3.18
CA ASP A 57 -5.00 8.76 -2.52
C ASP A 57 -5.90 8.95 -1.29
N GLN A 58 -7.18 8.58 -1.39
CA GLN A 58 -8.15 8.66 -0.28
C GLN A 58 -7.88 7.65 0.83
N MET A 59 -7.25 6.52 0.53
CA MET A 59 -6.85 5.52 1.53
C MET A 59 -5.53 5.90 2.23
N MET A 60 -4.56 6.42 1.50
CA MET A 60 -3.25 6.78 2.05
C MET A 60 -3.32 8.01 2.96
N GLU A 61 -4.25 8.92 2.69
CA GLU A 61 -4.56 10.09 3.50
C GLU A 61 -4.79 9.75 4.99
N PRO A 62 -5.78 8.93 5.37
CA PRO A 62 -6.00 8.55 6.76
C PRO A 62 -4.87 7.68 7.35
N ILE A 63 -4.17 6.86 6.56
CA ILE A 63 -3.00 6.08 7.03
C ILE A 63 -1.89 7.02 7.50
N ARG A 64 -1.56 8.01 6.66
CA ARG A 64 -0.61 9.07 7.04
C ARG A 64 -1.11 9.86 8.23
N GLU A 65 -2.42 9.97 8.39
CA GLU A 65 -2.99 10.65 9.54
C GLU A 65 -2.88 9.86 10.85
N ALA A 66 -3.00 8.55 10.80
CA ALA A 66 -2.89 7.72 11.98
C ALA A 66 -1.44 7.59 12.48
N GLU A 67 -0.46 7.62 11.57
CA GLU A 67 0.93 7.29 11.87
C GLU A 67 1.83 8.54 11.99
N PRO A 68 2.28 8.92 13.21
CA PRO A 68 3.10 10.12 13.42
C PRO A 68 4.40 10.11 12.61
N GLY A 69 5.02 8.94 12.43
CA GLY A 69 6.23 8.77 11.62
C GLY A 69 6.06 9.14 10.14
N LEU A 70 4.83 9.16 9.63
CA LEU A 70 4.50 9.55 8.25
C LEU A 70 4.11 11.03 8.10
N ARG A 71 3.92 11.74 9.22
CA ARG A 71 3.61 13.18 9.25
C ARG A 71 4.85 14.05 9.52
N GLY A 72 5.76 13.56 10.36
CA GLY A 72 6.85 14.34 10.96
C GLY A 72 6.43 15.12 12.20
N GLU A 73 7.37 15.85 12.81
CA GLU A 73 7.14 16.69 14.02
C GLU A 73 6.32 17.98 13.73
N GLY A 74 5.67 18.09 12.56
CA GLY A 74 4.97 19.31 12.11
C GLY A 74 3.78 19.06 11.18
N SER A 75 3.49 20.05 10.33
CA SER A 75 2.37 20.04 9.36
C SER A 75 2.42 18.85 8.38
N ARG A 76 1.26 18.50 7.82
CA ARG A 76 1.10 17.56 6.70
C ARG A 76 2.09 17.95 5.60
N ASN A 77 2.98 17.02 5.23
CA ASN A 77 4.07 17.17 4.24
C ASN A 77 5.42 17.67 4.77
N SER A 78 5.66 17.67 6.09
CA SER A 78 7.00 17.97 6.63
C SER A 78 8.03 16.84 6.40
N VAL A 79 7.56 15.65 6.04
CA VAL A 79 8.38 14.46 5.75
C VAL A 79 8.04 13.91 4.37
N ASP A 80 9.06 13.52 3.62
CA ASP A 80 8.91 12.70 2.41
C ASP A 80 8.56 11.26 2.77
N TRP A 81 7.29 11.06 3.12
CA TRP A 81 6.78 9.76 3.52
C TRP A 81 6.86 8.71 2.39
N LYS A 82 6.91 9.13 1.12
CA LYS A 82 6.98 8.21 -0.01
C LYS A 82 8.30 7.48 -0.07
N GLY A 83 9.38 8.06 0.46
CA GLY A 83 10.71 7.45 0.53
C GLY A 83 10.92 6.51 1.72
N ILE A 84 9.95 6.39 2.63
CA ILE A 84 10.08 5.53 3.82
C ILE A 84 10.04 4.06 3.39
N GLU A 85 11.09 3.32 3.70
CA GLU A 85 11.20 1.87 3.50
C GLU A 85 10.39 1.11 4.55
N ILE A 86 9.61 0.13 4.09
CA ILE A 86 8.81 -0.75 4.92
C ILE A 86 9.03 -2.21 4.51
N ASP A 87 8.87 -3.10 5.49
CA ASP A 87 8.79 -4.54 5.24
C ASP A 87 7.31 -4.91 5.04
N VAL A 88 7.01 -5.61 3.96
CA VAL A 88 5.65 -5.96 3.54
C VAL A 88 5.52 -7.47 3.46
N GLU A 89 4.44 -7.98 4.03
CA GLU A 89 4.14 -9.40 4.09
C GLU A 89 2.77 -9.69 3.49
N TRP A 90 2.71 -10.69 2.61
CA TRP A 90 1.45 -11.25 2.10
C TRP A 90 1.32 -12.70 2.53
N GLY A 91 0.12 -13.06 3.01
CA GLY A 91 -0.24 -14.46 3.18
C GLY A 91 -0.27 -15.18 1.83
N SER A 92 0.31 -16.37 1.76
CA SER A 92 0.23 -17.21 0.55
C SER A 92 -0.53 -18.50 0.80
N ALA A 93 -1.16 -19.01 -0.26
CA ALA A 93 -1.82 -20.29 -0.27
C ALA A 93 -1.45 -21.03 -1.56
N LEU A 94 -1.09 -22.31 -1.44
CA LEU A 94 -0.69 -23.15 -2.56
C LEU A 94 -1.54 -24.42 -2.56
N VAL A 95 -2.18 -24.71 -3.70
CA VAL A 95 -2.94 -25.94 -3.93
C VAL A 95 -2.25 -26.74 -5.03
N LEU A 96 -1.73 -27.92 -4.69
CA LEU A 96 -1.06 -28.83 -5.63
C LEU A 96 -1.92 -30.08 -5.83
N ALA A 97 -2.03 -30.51 -7.08
CA ALA A 97 -2.67 -31.77 -7.44
C ALA A 97 -1.87 -32.47 -8.54
N ARG A 98 -1.81 -33.80 -8.49
CA ARG A 98 -1.25 -34.63 -9.56
C ARG A 98 -2.39 -35.10 -10.47
N LYS A 99 -2.28 -34.80 -11.77
CA LYS A 99 -3.20 -35.32 -12.79
C LYS A 99 -3.09 -36.86 -12.84
N ARG A 100 -4.22 -37.56 -12.96
CA ARG A 100 -4.28 -38.99 -13.27
C ARG A 100 -4.00 -39.23 -14.75
#